data_AF-A0A7X9AZB7-F1
#
_entry.id   AF-A0A7X9AZB7-F1
#
_cell.length_a   1.000
_cell.length_b   1.000
_cell.length_c   1.000
_cell.angle_alpha   90.00
_cell.angle_beta   90.00
_cell.angle_gamma   90.00
#
_symmetry.space_group_name_H-M   'P 1'
#
loop_
_entity.id
_entity.type
_entity.pdbx_description
1 polymer ?
#
loop_
_entity_poly.entity_id
_entity_poly.type
_entity_poly.pdbx_seq_one_letter_code
_entity_poly.pdbx_strand_id
1 'polypeptide(L)'
;MKTVTAELLPNGNLLVSVPLQVKQNGNGTRIIAPGEEDTDRGRRAFLLAVARGRRWQQLIDEGKVESIKALATLVGRDASYVARITRLSLVAPEIIERVIDGECIDGLSVGLARRPIPVLWSEQVELLTQ
;
A
#
# COMPACT_ATOMS: atom_id res chain seq x y z
N MET A 1 15.62 -16.16 -17.04
CA MET A 1 14.51 -16.48 -17.95
C MET A 1 14.06 -17.89 -17.65
N LYS A 2 12.94 -18.08 -16.94
CA LYS A 2 12.31 -19.40 -16.80
C LYS A 2 11.29 -19.52 -17.92
N THR A 3 11.45 -20.49 -18.80
CA THR A 3 10.68 -20.63 -20.05
C THR A 3 9.43 -21.47 -19.78
N VAL A 4 8.34 -21.17 -20.48
CA VAL A 4 7.16 -22.04 -20.52
C VAL A 4 7.51 -23.29 -21.33
N THR A 5 7.28 -24.48 -20.76
CA THR A 5 7.49 -25.76 -21.44
C THR A 5 6.13 -26.41 -21.71
N ALA A 6 5.88 -26.87 -22.94
CA ALA A 6 4.67 -27.61 -23.29
C ALA A 6 5.06 -28.98 -23.85
N GLU A 7 4.42 -30.04 -23.34
CA GLU A 7 4.64 -31.44 -23.75
C GLU A 7 3.29 -32.09 -24.07
N LEU A 8 3.22 -32.87 -25.16
CA LEU A 8 2.04 -33.64 -25.52
C LEU A 8 2.10 -35.00 -24.83
N LEU A 9 1.11 -35.29 -23.99
CA LEU A 9 1.03 -36.52 -23.23
C LEU A 9 0.53 -37.69 -24.10
N PRO A 10 0.88 -38.94 -23.75
CA PRO A 10 0.50 -40.14 -24.51
C PRO A 10 -1.02 -40.37 -24.64
N ASN A 11 -1.81 -39.75 -23.78
CA ASN A 11 -3.27 -39.79 -23.80
C ASN A 11 -3.90 -38.69 -24.70
N GLY A 12 -3.07 -37.93 -25.43
CA GLY A 12 -3.51 -36.84 -26.29
C GLY A 12 -3.72 -35.50 -25.58
N ASN A 13 -3.49 -35.40 -24.27
CA ASN A 13 -3.61 -34.15 -23.53
C ASN A 13 -2.32 -33.32 -23.61
N LEU A 14 -2.43 -31.99 -23.49
CA LEU A 14 -1.28 -31.08 -23.48
C LEU A 14 -0.92 -30.71 -22.04
N LEU A 15 0.32 -30.97 -21.61
CA LEU A 15 0.87 -30.54 -20.34
C LEU A 15 1.67 -29.25 -20.55
N VAL A 16 1.26 -28.15 -19.91
CA VAL A 16 1.95 -26.86 -19.98
C VAL A 16 2.50 -26.49 -18.60
N SER A 17 3.82 -26.35 -18.49
CA SER A 17 4.51 -25.91 -17.29
C SER A 17 4.89 -24.43 -17.42
N VAL A 18 4.27 -23.59 -16.60
CA VAL A 18 4.52 -22.14 -16.53
C VAL A 18 5.24 -21.83 -15.21
N PRO A 19 6.37 -21.12 -15.24
CA PRO A 19 7.04 -20.68 -14.02
C PRO A 19 6.26 -19.51 -13.40
N LEU A 20 5.50 -19.79 -12.36
CA LEU A 20 4.71 -18.80 -11.63
C LEU A 20 5.45 -18.37 -10.36
N GLN A 21 5.40 -17.09 -10.03
CA GLN A 21 5.80 -16.60 -8.70
C GLN A 21 4.55 -16.43 -7.86
N VAL A 22 4.47 -17.15 -6.74
CA VAL A 22 3.34 -17.04 -5.80
C VAL A 22 3.78 -16.15 -4.65
N LYS A 23 3.11 -15.01 -4.48
CA LYS A 23 3.32 -14.09 -3.35
C LYS A 23 2.08 -14.15 -2.47
N GLN A 24 2.27 -14.47 -1.20
CA GLN A 24 1.20 -14.40 -0.22
C GLN A 24 1.22 -13.02 0.43
N ASN A 25 0.11 -12.30 0.32
CA ASN A 25 -0.11 -11.09 1.08
C ASN A 25 -1.18 -11.43 2.13
N GLY A 26 -1.21 -10.74 3.27
CA GLY A 26 -2.21 -10.96 4.34
C GLY A 26 -3.70 -10.85 3.92
N ASN A 27 -3.98 -10.55 2.65
CA ASN A 27 -5.32 -10.48 2.06
C ASN A 27 -5.58 -11.53 0.94
N GLY A 28 -4.67 -12.50 0.73
CA GLY A 28 -4.84 -13.61 -0.22
C GLY A 28 -3.57 -14.03 -0.98
N THR A 29 -3.63 -15.20 -1.64
CA THR A 29 -2.57 -15.72 -2.51
C THR A 29 -2.63 -15.07 -3.88
N ARG A 30 -1.55 -14.40 -4.31
CA ARG A 30 -1.45 -13.80 -5.65
C ARG A 30 -0.46 -14.58 -6.51
N ILE A 31 -0.92 -14.99 -7.68
CA ILE A 31 -0.12 -15.64 -8.71
C ILE A 31 0.38 -14.54 -9.66
N ILE A 32 1.70 -14.37 -9.76
CA ILE A 32 2.37 -13.45 -10.68
C ILE A 32 2.82 -14.25 -11.89
N ALA A 33 2.29 -13.89 -13.07
CA ALA A 33 2.63 -14.55 -14.33
C ALA A 33 3.99 -14.06 -14.86
N PRO A 34 4.74 -14.91 -15.60
CA PRO A 34 6.02 -14.51 -16.17
C PRO A 34 5.84 -13.38 -17.20
N GLY A 35 6.47 -12.23 -16.97
CA GLY A 35 6.37 -11.01 -17.79
C GLY A 35 5.47 -9.92 -17.19
N GLU A 36 4.76 -10.22 -16.09
CA GLU A 36 4.03 -9.22 -15.31
C GLU A 36 5.00 -8.57 -14.30
N GLU A 37 5.26 -7.27 -14.42
CA GLU A 37 5.92 -6.54 -13.33
C GLU A 37 4.99 -6.53 -12.12
N ASP A 38 5.49 -6.93 -10.94
CA ASP A 38 4.80 -6.78 -9.66
C ASP A 38 4.64 -5.29 -9.35
N THR A 39 3.70 -4.65 -10.05
CA THR A 39 3.25 -3.32 -9.70
C THR A 39 2.46 -3.51 -8.41
N ASP A 40 3.17 -3.36 -7.29
CA ASP A 40 2.59 -3.39 -5.96
C ASP A 40 1.65 -2.18 -5.82
N ARG A 41 0.41 -2.35 -6.32
CA ARG A 41 -0.64 -1.33 -6.32
C ARG A 41 -0.96 -0.92 -4.89
N GLY A 42 -0.80 -1.81 -3.92
CA GLY A 42 -1.00 -1.55 -2.50
C GLY A 42 0.03 -0.55 -1.99
N ARG A 43 1.31 -0.84 -2.19
CA ARG A 43 2.44 0.04 -1.89
C ARG A 43 2.30 1.41 -2.54
N ARG A 44 2.00 1.45 -3.84
CA ARG A 44 1.78 2.73 -4.56
C ARG A 44 0.61 3.52 -3.97
N ALA A 45 -0.52 2.85 -3.68
CA ALA A 45 -1.68 3.51 -3.09
C ALA A 45 -1.39 4.06 -1.70
N PHE A 46 -0.64 3.32 -0.87
CA PHE A 46 -0.19 3.77 0.45
C PHE A 46 0.71 5.00 0.35
N LEU A 47 1.76 4.95 -0.48
CA LEU A 47 2.69 6.08 -0.63
C LEU A 47 1.98 7.35 -1.14
N LEU A 48 1.04 7.20 -2.08
CA LEU A 48 0.20 8.32 -2.54
C LEU A 48 -0.69 8.86 -1.42
N ALA A 49 -1.22 8.01 -0.56
CA ALA A 49 -2.03 8.43 0.58
C ALA A 49 -1.20 9.20 1.61
N VAL A 50 0.02 8.74 1.93
CA VAL A 50 0.97 9.45 2.79
C VAL A 50 1.32 10.81 2.21
N ALA A 51 1.67 10.87 0.92
CA ALA A 51 2.00 12.12 0.24
C ALA A 51 0.83 13.12 0.27
N ARG A 52 -0.40 12.65 0.02
CA ARG A 52 -1.61 13.48 0.17
C ARG A 52 -1.78 13.96 1.60
N GLY A 53 -1.65 13.07 2.58
CA GLY A 53 -1.79 13.42 3.99
C GLY A 53 -0.82 14.52 4.41
N ARG A 54 0.45 14.41 4.03
CA ARG A 54 1.48 15.44 4.28
C ARG A 54 1.13 16.76 3.58
N ARG A 55 0.76 16.71 2.29
CA ARG A 55 0.40 17.92 1.54
C ARG A 55 -0.82 18.63 2.14
N TRP A 56 -1.81 17.86 2.58
CA TRP A 56 -3.03 18.37 3.20
C TRP A 56 -2.79 18.97 4.56
N GLN A 57 -1.96 18.32 5.38
CA GLN A 57 -1.52 18.88 6.66
C GLN A 57 -0.79 20.20 6.46
N GLN A 58 0.16 20.24 5.51
CA GLN A 58 0.89 21.46 5.15
C GLN A 58 -0.04 22.60 4.72
N LEU A 59 -1.08 22.33 3.93
CA LEU A 59 -2.04 23.37 3.51
C LEU A 59 -2.81 23.97 4.70
N ILE A 60 -3.10 23.17 5.73
CA ILE A 60 -3.75 23.62 6.95
C ILE A 60 -2.76 24.42 7.80
N ASP A 61 -1.53 23.92 7.98
CA ASP A 61 -0.48 24.57 8.77
C ASP A 61 -0.06 25.93 8.17
N GLU A 62 -0.04 26.03 6.83
CA GLU A 62 0.20 27.27 6.10
C GLU A 62 -0.99 28.26 6.12
N GLY A 63 -2.12 27.87 6.72
CA GLY A 63 -3.35 28.68 6.74
C GLY A 63 -4.04 28.83 5.38
N LYS A 64 -3.61 28.10 4.35
CA LYS A 64 -4.22 28.11 3.01
C LYS A 64 -5.58 27.44 2.99
N VAL A 65 -5.84 26.54 3.94
CA VAL A 65 -7.12 25.88 4.13
C VAL A 65 -7.48 25.93 5.62
N GLU A 66 -8.66 26.46 5.91
CA GLU A 66 -9.08 26.79 7.30
C GLU A 66 -9.33 25.55 8.18
N SER A 67 -9.72 24.43 7.58
CA SER A 67 -10.06 23.22 8.33
C SER A 67 -10.10 21.96 7.46
N ILE A 68 -10.14 20.79 8.11
CA ILE A 68 -10.39 19.50 7.43
C ILE A 68 -11.73 19.53 6.67
N LYS A 69 -12.75 20.22 7.18
CA LYS A 69 -14.06 20.32 6.51
C LYS A 69 -13.96 21.15 5.22
N ALA A 70 -13.25 22.28 5.27
CA ALA A 70 -12.98 23.09 4.09
C ALA A 70 -12.17 22.31 3.05
N LEU A 71 -11.15 21.56 3.49
CA LEU A 71 -10.35 20.69 2.64
C LEU A 71 -11.19 19.59 1.99
N ALA A 72 -12.12 18.99 2.73
CA ALA A 72 -13.02 17.96 2.23
C ALA A 72 -13.92 18.47 1.09
N THR A 73 -14.47 19.67 1.26
CA THR A 73 -15.23 20.36 0.19
C THR A 73 -14.34 20.61 -1.03
N LEU A 74 -13.11 21.11 -0.84
CA LEU A 74 -12.17 21.40 -1.93
C LEU A 74 -11.78 20.16 -2.75
N VAL A 75 -11.58 19.02 -2.08
CA VAL A 75 -11.15 17.77 -2.71
C VAL A 75 -12.34 16.92 -3.19
N GLY A 76 -13.59 17.33 -2.88
CA GLY A 76 -14.79 16.59 -3.26
C GLY A 76 -14.92 15.23 -2.55
N ARG A 77 -14.49 15.17 -1.28
CA ARG A 77 -14.52 13.94 -0.46
C ARG A 77 -15.17 14.22 0.89
N ASP A 78 -15.55 13.15 1.59
CA ASP A 78 -16.10 13.31 2.93
C ASP A 78 -15.00 13.69 3.94
N ALA A 79 -15.39 14.42 5.00
CA ALA A 79 -14.46 14.89 6.01
C ALA A 79 -13.76 13.74 6.75
N SER A 80 -14.42 12.59 6.92
CA SER A 80 -13.84 11.42 7.59
C SER A 80 -12.75 10.78 6.74
N TYR A 81 -12.90 10.74 5.41
CA TYR A 81 -11.88 10.32 4.47
C TYR A 81 -10.69 11.26 4.50
N VAL A 82 -10.93 12.57 4.44
CA VAL A 82 -9.85 13.55 4.51
C VAL A 82 -9.08 13.45 5.81
N ALA A 83 -9.76 13.44 6.95
CA ALA A 83 -9.13 13.25 8.26
C ALA A 83 -8.29 11.97 8.34
N ARG A 84 -8.80 10.88 7.77
CA ARG A 84 -8.12 9.58 7.74
C ARG A 84 -6.82 9.62 6.94
N ILE A 85 -6.84 10.22 5.75
CA ILE A 85 -5.64 10.34 4.93
C ILE A 85 -4.66 11.35 5.53
N THR A 86 -5.14 12.48 6.08
CA THR A 86 -4.29 13.45 6.78
C THR A 86 -3.54 12.82 7.95
N ARG A 87 -4.17 11.90 8.70
CA ARG A 87 -3.51 11.16 9.79
C ARG A 87 -2.28 10.35 9.34
N LEU A 88 -2.24 9.90 8.08
CA LEU A 88 -1.07 9.19 7.55
C LEU A 88 0.18 10.07 7.43
N SER A 89 0.05 11.39 7.58
CA SER A 89 1.22 12.28 7.69
C SER A 89 2.06 12.01 8.95
N LEU A 90 1.46 11.42 9.99
CA LEU A 90 2.08 11.15 11.29
C LEU A 90 2.80 9.80 11.38
N VAL A 91 2.81 9.03 10.29
CA VAL A 91 3.51 7.74 10.22
C VAL A 91 5.02 7.97 10.31
N ALA A 92 5.70 7.13 11.08
CA ALA A 92 7.14 7.18 11.28
C ALA A 92 7.89 7.14 9.93
N PRO A 93 8.91 7.99 9.74
CA PRO A 93 9.72 7.99 8.51
C PRO A 93 10.29 6.62 8.15
N GLU A 94 10.77 5.87 9.15
CA GLU A 94 11.35 4.53 8.99
C GLU A 94 10.37 3.55 8.32
N ILE A 95 9.08 3.58 8.68
CA ILE A 95 8.07 2.75 8.03
C ILE A 95 7.94 3.11 6.56
N ILE A 96 7.98 4.40 6.23
CA ILE A 96 7.84 4.88 4.85
C ILE A 96 9.06 4.46 4.02
N GLU A 97 10.26 4.53 4.59
CA GLU A 97 11.51 4.08 3.95
C GLU A 97 11.45 2.59 3.61
N ARG A 98 11.09 1.75 4.57
CA ARG A 98 10.93 0.29 4.38
C ARG A 98 9.90 -0.05 3.30
N VAL A 99 8.82 0.73 3.21
CA VAL A 99 7.81 0.59 2.14
C VAL A 99 8.34 1.02 0.78
N ILE A 100 9.18 2.06 0.72
CA ILE A 100 9.84 2.47 -0.52
C ILE A 100 10.77 1.35 -1.01
N ASP A 101 11.52 0.74 -0.09
CA ASP A 101 12.44 -0.37 -0.32
C ASP A 101 11.74 -1.70 -0.70
N GLY A 102 10.41 -1.74 -0.59
CA GLY A 102 9.59 -2.86 -1.04
C GLY A 102 9.40 -3.95 0.01
N GLU A 103 9.68 -3.66 1.27
CA GLU A 103 9.33 -4.56 2.37
C GLU A 103 7.82 -4.72 2.47
N CYS A 104 7.35 -5.97 2.51
CA CYS A 104 5.96 -6.28 2.74
C CYS A 104 5.68 -6.17 4.23
N ILE A 105 5.26 -4.99 4.67
CA ILE A 105 4.86 -4.74 6.05
C ILE A 105 3.42 -5.22 6.22
N ASP A 106 3.18 -6.12 7.17
CA ASP A 106 1.84 -6.64 7.41
C ASP A 106 0.90 -5.51 7.88
N GLY A 107 -0.29 -5.46 7.29
CA GLY A 107 -1.26 -4.39 7.55
C GLY A 107 -1.01 -3.07 6.79
N LEU A 108 0.00 -2.98 5.92
CA LEU A 108 0.31 -1.80 5.12
C LEU A 108 -0.68 -1.57 3.96
N SER A 109 -1.89 -1.20 4.34
CA SER A 109 -2.94 -0.78 3.43
C SER A 109 -3.52 0.55 3.89
N VAL A 110 -4.39 1.17 3.10
CA VAL A 110 -5.22 2.30 3.55
C VAL A 110 -6.03 1.94 4.81
N GLY A 111 -6.19 0.65 5.12
CA GLY A 111 -6.74 0.14 6.37
C GLY A 111 -5.94 0.56 7.62
N LEU A 112 -4.63 0.83 7.52
CA LEU A 112 -3.82 1.35 8.63
C LEU A 112 -4.40 2.65 9.18
N ALA A 113 -4.86 3.54 8.28
CA ALA A 113 -5.47 4.79 8.65
C ALA A 113 -6.82 4.62 9.39
N ARG A 114 -7.45 3.43 9.31
CA ARG A 114 -8.66 3.11 10.08
C ARG A 114 -8.35 2.70 11.51
N ARG A 115 -7.13 2.24 11.79
CA ARG A 115 -6.69 1.89 13.15
C ARG A 115 -6.19 3.14 13.87
N PRO A 116 -6.26 3.18 15.21
CA PRO A 116 -5.52 4.16 15.98
C PRO A 116 -4.02 3.96 15.71
N ILE A 117 -3.35 5.01 15.25
CA ILE A 117 -1.90 5.01 15.06
C ILE A 117 -1.30 5.53 16.37
N PRO A 118 -0.39 4.78 17.01
CA PRO A 118 0.31 5.25 18.21
C PRO A 118 0.98 6.60 17.99
N VAL A 119 1.05 7.43 19.02
CA VAL A 119 1.66 8.77 18.91
C VAL A 119 3.19 8.64 18.82
N LEU A 120 3.78 7.70 19.56
CA LEU A 120 5.21 7.47 19.55
C LEU A 120 5.63 6.67 18.32
N TRP A 121 6.61 7.17 17.56
CA TRP A 121 7.12 6.48 16.38
C TRP A 121 7.73 5.11 16.69
N SER A 122 8.37 4.94 17.85
CA SER A 122 8.90 3.65 18.29
C SER A 122 7.80 2.59 18.40
N GLU A 123 6.66 2.95 18.99
CA GLU A 123 5.49 2.07 19.11
C GLU A 123 4.87 1.76 17.73
N GLN A 124 4.91 2.72 16.80
CA GLN A 124 4.44 2.48 15.43
C GLN A 124 5.31 1.45 14.70
N VAL A 125 6.64 1.58 14.81
CA VAL A 125 7.59 0.65 14.19
C VAL A 125 7.43 -0.75 14.79
N GLU A 126 7.33 -0.86 16.11
CA GLU A 126 7.13 -2.14 16.78
C GLU A 126 5.82 -2.83 16.36
N LEU A 127 4.70 -2.09 16.33
CA LEU A 127 3.39 -2.62 15.96
C LEU A 127 3.32 -3.13 14.52
N LEU A 128 4.11 -2.55 13.61
CA LEU A 128 4.04 -2.84 12.17
C LEU A 128 5.15 -3.78 11.69
N THR A 129 6.13 -4.09 12.55
CA THR A 129 7.22 -5.03 12.22
C THR A 129 6.98 -6.43 12.78
N GLN A 130 5.97 -6.61 13.65
CA GLN A 130 5.50 -7.90 14.16
C GLN A 130 4.54 -8.58 13.19
#